data_AF-A0A7L4RCH2-F1
#
_entry.id   AF-A0A7L4RCH2-F1
#
_cell.length_a   1.000
_cell.length_b   1.000
_cell.length_c   1.000
_cell.angle_alpha   90.00
_cell.angle_beta   90.00
_cell.angle_gamma   90.00
#
_symmetry.space_group_name_H-M   'P 1'
#
loop_
_entity.id
_entity.type
_entity.pdbx_description
1 polymer ?
#
loop_
_entity_poly.entity_id
_entity_poly.type
_entity_poly.pdbx_seq_one_letter_code
_entity_poly.pdbx_strand_id
1 'polypeptide(L)'
;MKSVLDAKGAVLALFFGAVLFLYGGLPYLALMLVFFFLAILVTRYEYELKRELGLYEHERGWENVLSNGFLPTILAVLSPLIGPMPFIASMAAVTADKFGSEIGVLDPHDPLSIFSLKPVKPGTSGGMSIIGTVGSLSGGCVIGAAAALIFGINPTAALLVGFVGLAGSIADTAFGVLEEAGIGTKGTTNFICSLTGALFGLYLIR
;
A
#
# COMPACT_ATOMS: atom_id res chain seq x y z
N MET A 1 9.61 7.44 -22.78
CA MET A 1 9.29 6.90 -21.44
C MET A 1 9.61 7.97 -20.43
N LYS A 2 8.61 8.52 -19.72
CA LYS A 2 8.89 9.27 -18.48
C LYS A 2 9.42 8.27 -17.44
N SER A 3 10.42 8.65 -16.64
CA SER A 3 11.02 7.75 -15.66
C SER A 3 10.05 7.57 -14.49
N VAL A 4 9.79 6.31 -14.14
CA VAL A 4 8.90 5.89 -13.04
C VAL A 4 9.30 6.50 -11.68
N LEU A 5 10.57 6.87 -11.57
CA LEU A 5 11.19 7.48 -10.41
C LEU A 5 11.95 8.72 -10.88
N ASP A 6 11.82 9.82 -10.14
CA ASP A 6 12.73 10.95 -10.28
C ASP A 6 14.07 10.65 -9.59
N ALA A 7 15.07 11.49 -9.80
CA ALA A 7 16.39 11.27 -9.21
C ALA A 7 16.34 11.20 -7.67
N LYS A 8 15.46 11.98 -7.04
CA LYS A 8 15.26 11.98 -5.59
C LYS A 8 14.66 10.67 -5.10
N GLY A 9 13.62 10.18 -5.78
CA GLY A 9 12.98 8.92 -5.49
C GLY A 9 13.93 7.74 -5.68
N ALA A 10 14.80 7.79 -6.70
CA ALA A 10 15.82 6.76 -6.90
C ALA A 10 16.84 6.72 -5.76
N VAL A 11 17.35 7.87 -5.32
CA VAL A 11 18.24 7.93 -4.15
C VAL A 11 17.54 7.40 -2.89
N LEU A 12 16.28 7.79 -2.68
CA LEU A 12 15.51 7.35 -1.52
C LEU A 12 15.22 5.84 -1.54
N ALA A 13 14.88 5.29 -2.71
CA ALA A 13 14.65 3.86 -2.89
C ALA A 13 15.92 3.05 -2.65
N LEU A 14 17.09 3.53 -3.13
CA LEU A 14 18.38 2.92 -2.85
C LEU A 14 18.72 2.96 -1.36
N PHE A 15 18.46 4.08 -0.69
CA PHE A 15 18.64 4.21 0.75
C PHE A 15 17.78 3.21 1.53
N PHE A 16 16.47 3.16 1.27
CA PHE A 16 15.59 2.19 1.94
C PHE A 16 15.96 0.75 1.61
N GLY A 17 16.29 0.44 0.35
CA GLY A 17 16.76 -0.88 -0.05
C GLY A 17 18.03 -1.32 0.71
N ALA A 18 18.99 -0.40 0.89
CA ALA A 18 20.19 -0.67 1.67
C ALA A 18 19.89 -0.93 3.15
N VAL A 19 19.02 -0.11 3.77
CA VAL A 19 18.61 -0.31 5.18
C VAL A 19 17.88 -1.64 5.35
N LEU A 20 16.93 -1.96 4.47
CA LEU A 20 16.20 -3.25 4.50
C LEU A 20 17.16 -4.43 4.39
N PHE A 21 18.13 -4.36 3.48
CA PHE A 21 19.13 -5.40 3.32
C PHE A 21 20.06 -5.53 4.53
N LEU A 22 20.51 -4.41 5.10
CA LEU A 22 21.43 -4.42 6.24
C LEU A 22 20.78 -4.96 7.52
N TYR A 23 19.52 -4.61 7.79
CA TYR A 23 18.86 -4.96 9.04
C TYR A 23 17.93 -6.19 8.94
N GLY A 24 17.27 -6.39 7.80
CA GLY A 24 16.37 -7.52 7.56
C GLY A 24 16.96 -8.61 6.67
N GLY A 25 17.94 -8.29 5.84
CA GLY A 25 18.50 -9.21 4.86
C GLY A 25 17.66 -9.34 3.58
N LEU A 26 17.99 -10.35 2.78
CA LEU A 26 17.36 -10.59 1.48
C LEU A 26 15.82 -10.75 1.53
N PRO A 27 15.20 -11.40 2.54
CA PRO A 27 13.74 -11.54 2.61
C PRO A 27 12.98 -10.20 2.61
N TYR A 28 13.46 -9.21 3.36
CA TYR A 28 12.79 -7.91 3.50
C TYR A 28 12.96 -7.08 2.24
N LEU A 29 14.17 -7.07 1.68
CA LEU A 29 14.43 -6.44 0.39
C LEU A 29 13.58 -7.09 -0.71
N ALA A 30 13.50 -8.41 -0.76
CA ALA A 30 12.71 -9.13 -1.77
C ALA A 30 11.23 -8.77 -1.70
N LEU A 31 10.63 -8.72 -0.50
CA LEU A 31 9.21 -8.35 -0.35
C LEU A 31 8.96 -6.88 -0.72
N MET A 32 9.87 -5.97 -0.38
CA MET A 32 9.80 -4.57 -0.81
C MET A 32 9.89 -4.44 -2.34
N LEU A 33 10.76 -5.22 -2.99
CA LEU A 33 10.85 -5.26 -4.45
C LEU A 33 9.57 -5.82 -5.09
N VAL A 34 8.96 -6.85 -4.50
CA VAL A 34 7.65 -7.35 -4.95
C VAL A 34 6.61 -6.22 -4.93
N PHE A 35 6.48 -5.50 -3.82
CA PHE A 35 5.61 -4.32 -3.76
C PHE A 35 5.96 -3.29 -4.83
N PHE A 36 7.23 -2.93 -4.98
CA PHE A 36 7.67 -1.93 -5.95
C PHE A 36 7.28 -2.32 -7.38
N PHE A 37 7.51 -3.57 -7.79
CA PHE A 37 7.11 -4.06 -9.11
C PHE A 37 5.59 -4.05 -9.27
N LEU A 38 4.84 -4.52 -8.28
CA LEU A 38 3.38 -4.53 -8.32
C LEU A 38 2.78 -3.12 -8.39
N ALA A 39 3.34 -2.18 -7.63
CA ALA A 39 2.93 -0.77 -7.65
C ALA A 39 3.11 -0.16 -9.05
N ILE A 40 4.23 -0.45 -9.72
CA ILE A 40 4.45 -0.01 -11.11
C ILE A 40 3.43 -0.62 -12.05
N LEU A 41 3.18 -1.93 -11.94
CA LEU A 41 2.24 -2.64 -12.81
C LEU A 41 0.83 -2.08 -12.68
N VAL A 42 0.34 -1.88 -11.45
CA VAL A 42 -1.02 -1.41 -11.21
C VAL A 42 -1.21 0.07 -11.57
N THR A 43 -0.19 0.91 -11.34
CA THR A 43 -0.22 2.31 -11.80
C THR A 43 -0.25 2.42 -13.32
N ARG A 44 0.42 1.51 -14.03
CA ARG A 44 0.43 1.48 -15.51
C ARG A 44 -0.76 0.79 -16.14
N TYR A 45 -1.48 -0.02 -15.38
CA TYR A 45 -2.69 -0.68 -15.85
C TYR A 45 -3.73 0.36 -16.24
N GLU A 46 -4.27 0.23 -17.47
CA GLU A 46 -5.24 1.16 -18.07
C GLU A 46 -4.80 2.64 -18.04
N TYR A 47 -3.50 2.88 -18.27
CA TYR A 47 -2.89 4.22 -18.25
C TYR A 47 -3.64 5.26 -19.08
N GLU A 48 -4.01 4.92 -20.32
CA GLU A 48 -4.66 5.86 -21.24
C GLU A 48 -6.05 6.27 -20.73
N LEU A 49 -6.84 5.32 -20.26
CA LEU A 49 -8.16 5.58 -19.68
C LEU A 49 -8.07 6.45 -18.41
N LYS A 50 -7.16 6.13 -17.49
CA LYS A 50 -6.92 6.95 -16.28
C LYS A 50 -6.54 8.39 -16.63
N ARG A 51 -5.75 8.56 -17.70
CA ARG A 51 -5.32 9.89 -18.18
C ARG A 51 -6.47 10.66 -18.80
N GLU A 52 -7.32 10.02 -19.61
CA GLU A 52 -8.53 10.64 -20.18
C GLU A 52 -9.52 11.07 -19.09
N LEU A 53 -9.64 10.29 -18.01
CA LEU A 53 -10.48 10.62 -16.86
C LEU A 53 -9.88 11.73 -15.97
N GLY A 54 -8.62 12.12 -16.18
CA GLY A 54 -7.90 13.07 -15.31
C GLY A 54 -7.59 12.51 -13.92
N LEU A 55 -7.73 11.20 -13.73
CA LEU A 55 -7.53 10.47 -12.46
C LEU A 55 -6.20 9.74 -12.40
N TYR A 56 -5.35 9.93 -13.41
CA TYR A 56 -4.01 9.39 -13.40
C TYR A 56 -3.19 10.04 -12.27
N GLU A 57 -2.87 9.25 -11.24
CA GLU A 57 -1.89 9.64 -10.22
C GLU A 57 -0.57 9.95 -10.93
N HIS A 58 -0.22 11.23 -11.02
CA HIS A 58 1.10 11.63 -11.46
C HIS A 58 2.13 10.93 -10.55
N GLU A 59 3.18 10.39 -11.16
CA GLU A 59 4.31 9.75 -10.47
C GLU A 59 4.91 10.75 -9.45
N ARG A 60 4.39 10.77 -8.22
CA ARG A 60 4.97 11.45 -7.07
C ARG A 60 6.22 10.66 -6.66
N GLY A 61 7.27 10.82 -7.45
CA GLY A 61 8.40 9.89 -7.53
C GLY A 61 9.06 9.65 -6.17
N TRP A 62 9.37 10.70 -5.42
CA TRP A 62 10.00 10.57 -4.11
C TRP A 62 8.98 10.53 -2.97
N GLU A 63 7.83 11.20 -3.09
CA GLU A 63 6.81 11.20 -2.04
C GLU A 63 6.19 9.80 -1.88
N ASN A 64 5.92 9.08 -2.97
CA ASN A 64 5.39 7.71 -2.91
C ASN A 64 6.40 6.75 -2.30
N VAL A 65 7.68 6.90 -2.66
CA VAL A 65 8.76 6.10 -2.07
C VAL A 65 8.87 6.39 -0.58
N LEU A 66 8.82 7.66 -0.18
CA LEU A 66 8.87 8.07 1.23
C LEU A 66 7.68 7.52 2.01
N SER A 67 6.45 7.83 1.58
CA SER A 67 5.24 7.50 2.32
C SER A 67 5.02 5.98 2.46
N ASN A 68 5.29 5.21 1.41
CA ASN A 68 5.09 3.76 1.44
C ASN A 68 6.31 3.00 1.96
N GLY A 69 7.51 3.56 1.85
CA GLY A 69 8.76 2.89 2.23
C GLY A 69 9.23 3.19 3.66
N PHE A 70 8.87 4.35 4.22
CA PHE A 70 9.42 4.82 5.49
C PHE A 70 9.07 3.91 6.67
N LEU A 71 7.79 3.67 6.94
CA LEU A 71 7.39 2.85 8.08
C LEU A 71 7.84 1.39 7.93
N PRO A 72 7.66 0.71 6.77
CA PRO A 72 8.21 -0.64 6.59
C PRO A 72 9.72 -0.71 6.82
N THR A 73 10.48 0.30 6.42
CA THR A 73 11.93 0.34 6.68
C THR A 73 12.23 0.39 8.17
N ILE A 74 11.50 1.21 8.94
CA ILE A 74 11.63 1.23 10.41
C ILE A 74 11.28 -0.13 11.01
N LEU A 75 10.20 -0.76 10.54
CA LEU A 75 9.76 -2.07 11.05
C LEU A 75 10.79 -3.18 10.75
N ALA A 76 11.49 -3.12 9.62
CA ALA A 76 12.59 -4.04 9.33
C ALA A 76 13.75 -3.86 10.32
N VAL A 77 14.11 -2.61 10.67
CA VAL A 77 15.13 -2.31 11.69
C VAL A 77 14.70 -2.85 13.07
N LEU A 78 13.43 -2.73 13.42
CA LEU A 78 12.89 -3.19 14.69
C LEU A 78 12.59 -4.70 14.73
N SER A 79 12.61 -5.37 13.59
CA SER A 79 12.22 -6.78 13.47
C SER A 79 12.93 -7.75 14.44
N PRO A 80 14.23 -7.58 14.78
CA PRO A 80 14.86 -8.41 15.81
C PRO A 80 14.16 -8.37 17.18
N LEU A 81 13.38 -7.32 17.46
CA LEU A 81 12.65 -7.13 18.72
C LEU A 81 11.17 -7.56 18.62
N ILE A 82 10.54 -7.33 17.47
CA ILE A 82 9.08 -7.48 17.30
C ILE A 82 8.67 -8.51 16.24
N GLY A 83 9.64 -9.18 15.62
CA GLY A 83 9.44 -10.16 14.55
C GLY A 83 9.15 -9.53 13.18
N PRO A 84 9.07 -10.37 12.11
CA PRO A 84 8.85 -9.91 10.74
C PRO A 84 7.39 -9.51 10.46
N MET A 85 6.45 -9.92 11.31
CA MET A 85 5.03 -9.84 11.01
C MET A 85 4.49 -8.41 10.89
N PRO A 86 4.89 -7.45 11.74
CA PRO A 86 4.54 -6.04 11.54
C PRO A 86 5.01 -5.50 10.19
N PHE A 87 6.22 -5.85 9.74
CA PHE A 87 6.74 -5.46 8.44
C PHE A 87 5.90 -6.04 7.29
N ILE A 88 5.67 -7.36 7.30
CA ILE A 88 4.91 -8.05 6.24
C ILE A 88 3.49 -7.47 6.15
N ALA A 89 2.82 -7.29 7.28
CA ALA A 89 1.46 -6.78 7.32
C ALA A 89 1.38 -5.28 6.93
N SER A 90 2.39 -4.48 7.28
CA SER A 90 2.52 -3.10 6.80
C SER A 90 2.70 -3.05 5.28
N MET A 91 3.54 -3.92 4.71
CA MET A 91 3.71 -4.07 3.26
C MET A 91 2.41 -4.50 2.56
N ALA A 92 1.62 -5.37 3.20
CA ALA A 92 0.33 -5.79 2.67
C ALA A 92 -0.68 -4.64 2.65
N ALA A 93 -0.71 -3.81 3.70
CA ALA A 93 -1.56 -2.63 3.79
C ALA A 93 -1.25 -1.61 2.68
N VAL A 94 0.01 -1.23 2.52
CA VAL A 94 0.40 -0.27 1.47
C VAL A 94 0.16 -0.82 0.05
N THR A 95 0.34 -2.13 -0.15
CA THR A 95 0.06 -2.77 -1.44
C THR A 95 -1.44 -2.83 -1.73
N ALA A 96 -2.24 -3.18 -0.72
CA ALA A 96 -3.69 -3.18 -0.81
C ALA A 96 -4.22 -1.78 -1.14
N ASP A 97 -3.75 -0.74 -0.44
CA ASP A 97 -4.16 0.63 -0.73
C ASP A 97 -3.80 1.07 -2.15
N LYS A 98 -2.59 0.72 -2.59
CA LYS A 98 -2.15 1.03 -3.95
C LYS A 98 -3.01 0.34 -5.00
N PHE A 99 -3.39 -0.92 -4.78
CA PHE A 99 -4.28 -1.64 -5.70
C PHE A 99 -5.69 -1.08 -5.68
N GLY A 100 -6.23 -0.77 -4.49
CA GLY A 100 -7.58 -0.24 -4.34
C GLY A 100 -7.76 1.11 -5.01
N SER A 101 -6.83 2.03 -4.80
CA SER A 101 -6.85 3.36 -5.40
C SER A 101 -6.66 3.31 -6.92
N GLU A 102 -5.69 2.52 -7.40
CA GLU A 102 -5.34 2.47 -8.83
C GLU A 102 -6.32 1.67 -9.68
N ILE A 103 -6.91 0.61 -9.15
CA ILE A 103 -7.92 -0.19 -9.89
C ILE A 103 -9.32 0.40 -9.64
N GLY A 104 -9.56 0.96 -8.46
CA GLY A 104 -10.89 1.46 -8.07
C GLY A 104 -11.39 2.64 -8.88
N VAL A 105 -10.51 3.46 -9.46
CA VAL A 105 -10.88 4.56 -10.39
C VAL A 105 -11.45 4.06 -11.73
N LEU A 106 -11.29 2.77 -12.02
CA LEU A 106 -11.81 2.13 -13.23
C LEU A 106 -13.20 1.51 -13.00
N ASP A 107 -13.77 1.65 -11.80
CA ASP A 107 -15.11 1.14 -11.51
C ASP A 107 -16.16 1.87 -12.38
N PRO A 108 -17.04 1.14 -13.10
CA PRO A 108 -18.10 1.77 -13.89
C PRO A 108 -19.16 2.46 -13.02
N HIS A 109 -19.20 2.16 -11.73
CA HIS A 109 -20.10 2.79 -10.77
C HIS A 109 -19.37 3.83 -9.92
N ASP A 110 -20.09 4.88 -9.54
CA ASP A 110 -19.55 5.89 -8.62
C ASP A 110 -19.15 5.25 -7.27
N PRO A 111 -17.95 5.56 -6.74
CA PRO A 111 -17.57 5.10 -5.41
C PRO A 111 -18.52 5.66 -4.34
N LEU A 112 -18.64 4.95 -3.22
CA LEU A 112 -19.42 5.39 -2.07
C LEU A 112 -18.50 5.95 -1.00
N SER A 113 -18.89 7.06 -0.38
CA SER A 113 -18.22 7.58 0.82
C SER A 113 -18.29 6.56 1.97
N ILE A 114 -17.15 6.26 2.59
CA ILE A 114 -17.06 5.24 3.65
C ILE A 114 -17.98 5.48 4.86
N PHE A 115 -18.27 6.74 5.20
CA PHE A 115 -19.14 7.06 6.34
C PHE A 115 -20.60 7.31 5.95
N SER A 116 -20.83 8.03 4.84
CA SER A 116 -22.20 8.43 4.46
C SER A 116 -22.90 7.42 3.55
N LEU A 117 -22.15 6.50 2.95
CA LEU A 117 -22.60 5.54 1.94
C LEU A 117 -23.29 6.19 0.74
N LYS A 118 -23.03 7.48 0.50
CA LYS A 118 -23.53 8.22 -0.66
C LYS A 118 -22.51 8.19 -1.79
N PRO A 119 -22.95 8.20 -3.06
CA PRO A 119 -22.07 8.33 -4.21
C PRO A 119 -21.20 9.59 -4.13
N VAL A 120 -19.91 9.43 -4.43
CA VAL A 120 -18.92 10.50 -4.56
C VAL A 120 -18.22 10.37 -5.91
N LYS A 121 -17.50 11.42 -6.34
CA LYS A 121 -16.80 11.37 -7.61
C LYS A 121 -15.65 10.35 -7.56
N PRO A 122 -15.37 9.64 -8.66
CA PRO A 122 -14.14 8.87 -8.78
C PRO A 122 -12.90 9.71 -8.43
N GLY A 123 -11.98 9.13 -7.65
CA GLY A 123 -10.78 9.81 -7.16
C GLY A 123 -10.95 10.69 -5.92
N THR A 124 -12.17 10.80 -5.36
CA THR A 124 -12.38 11.48 -4.06
C THR A 124 -11.75 10.66 -2.92
N SER A 125 -10.93 11.31 -2.08
CA SER A 125 -10.36 10.67 -0.89
C SER A 125 -11.49 10.33 0.10
N GLY A 126 -11.51 9.10 0.60
CA GLY A 126 -12.63 8.60 1.42
C GLY A 126 -13.75 7.90 0.64
N GLY A 127 -13.63 7.76 -0.68
CA GLY A 127 -14.50 6.93 -1.51
C GLY A 127 -14.01 5.49 -1.62
N MET A 128 -14.92 4.52 -1.53
CA MET A 128 -14.66 3.11 -1.83
C MET A 128 -15.53 2.64 -2.99
N SER A 129 -14.91 2.03 -3.98
CA SER A 129 -15.60 1.32 -5.07
C SER A 129 -15.54 -0.19 -4.84
N ILE A 130 -16.40 -0.95 -5.53
CA ILE A 130 -16.45 -2.41 -5.38
C ILE A 130 -15.19 -3.01 -5.99
N ILE A 131 -14.85 -2.57 -7.22
CA ILE A 131 -13.64 -3.02 -7.90
C ILE A 131 -12.39 -2.62 -7.11
N GLY A 132 -12.36 -1.42 -6.53
CA GLY A 132 -11.27 -0.98 -5.66
C GLY A 132 -11.11 -1.88 -4.43
N THR A 133 -12.22 -2.21 -3.75
CA THR A 133 -12.19 -3.09 -2.57
C THR A 133 -11.65 -4.49 -2.89
N VAL A 134 -12.07 -5.07 -4.02
CA VAL A 134 -11.55 -6.35 -4.51
C VAL A 134 -10.07 -6.23 -4.89
N GLY A 135 -9.68 -5.10 -5.50
CA GLY A 135 -8.30 -4.75 -5.77
C GLY A 135 -7.45 -4.73 -4.51
N SER A 136 -7.90 -4.05 -3.46
CA SER A 136 -7.22 -3.99 -2.15
C SER A 136 -7.00 -5.38 -1.56
N LEU A 137 -8.04 -6.21 -1.50
CA LEU A 137 -7.91 -7.57 -0.99
C LEU A 137 -6.93 -8.39 -1.84
N SER A 138 -6.98 -8.25 -3.16
CA SER A 138 -6.07 -8.95 -4.08
C SER A 138 -4.62 -8.55 -3.85
N GLY A 139 -4.33 -7.25 -3.71
CA GLY A 139 -2.99 -6.72 -3.42
C GLY A 139 -2.44 -7.26 -2.10
N GLY A 140 -3.25 -7.26 -1.04
CA GLY A 140 -2.89 -7.84 0.25
C GLY A 140 -2.60 -9.35 0.16
N CYS A 141 -3.45 -10.12 -0.53
CA CYS A 141 -3.28 -11.56 -0.74
C CYS A 141 -2.01 -11.90 -1.51
N VAL A 142 -1.63 -11.10 -2.51
CA VAL A 142 -0.37 -11.27 -3.25
C VAL A 142 0.83 -11.10 -2.32
N ILE A 143 0.82 -10.11 -1.44
CA ILE A 143 1.87 -9.95 -0.42
C ILE A 143 1.87 -11.11 0.58
N GLY A 144 0.70 -11.57 1.03
CA GLY A 144 0.59 -12.74 1.90
C GLY A 144 1.21 -13.99 1.26
N ALA A 145 0.90 -14.26 0.00
CA ALA A 145 1.48 -15.38 -0.76
C ALA A 145 2.99 -15.23 -0.96
N ALA A 146 3.46 -14.03 -1.31
CA ALA A 146 4.90 -13.75 -1.42
C ALA A 146 5.61 -13.95 -0.08
N ALA A 147 5.00 -13.52 1.03
CA ALA A 147 5.53 -13.70 2.36
C ALA A 147 5.59 -15.18 2.78
N ALA A 148 4.60 -16.01 2.40
CA ALA A 148 4.63 -17.45 2.63
C ALA A 148 5.87 -18.10 1.98
N LEU A 149 6.22 -17.66 0.77
CA LEU A 149 7.39 -18.17 0.04
C LEU A 149 8.72 -17.61 0.58
N ILE A 150 8.75 -16.32 0.90
CA ILE A 150 9.99 -15.60 1.25
C ILE A 150 10.36 -15.77 2.72
N PHE A 151 9.36 -15.74 3.62
CA PHE A 151 9.54 -15.81 5.08
C PHE A 151 9.12 -17.17 5.66
N GLY A 152 8.50 -18.05 4.87
CA GLY A 152 8.05 -19.36 5.35
C GLY A 152 6.85 -19.30 6.31
N ILE A 153 6.06 -18.22 6.26
CA ILE A 153 4.84 -18.14 7.08
C ILE A 153 3.81 -19.18 6.62
N ASN A 154 3.04 -19.72 7.56
CA ASN A 154 2.03 -20.74 7.23
C ASN A 154 0.88 -20.16 6.39
N PRO A 155 0.13 -21.00 5.64
CA PRO A 155 -0.96 -20.54 4.77
C PRO A 155 -2.04 -19.74 5.48
N THR A 156 -2.37 -20.06 6.74
CA THR A 156 -3.37 -19.33 7.53
C THR A 156 -2.89 -17.90 7.81
N ALA A 157 -1.63 -17.74 8.22
CA ALA A 157 -1.01 -16.43 8.43
C ALA A 157 -0.96 -15.63 7.11
N ALA A 158 -0.62 -16.28 5.99
CA ALA A 158 -0.62 -15.64 4.67
C ALA A 158 -2.01 -15.13 4.25
N LEU A 159 -3.08 -15.88 4.54
CA LEU A 159 -4.45 -15.43 4.30
C LEU A 159 -4.83 -14.25 5.21
N LEU A 160 -4.46 -14.30 6.49
CA LEU A 160 -4.69 -13.19 7.42
C LEU A 160 -3.98 -11.91 6.98
N VAL A 161 -2.77 -12.01 6.43
CA VAL A 161 -2.05 -10.87 5.85
C VAL A 161 -2.88 -10.17 4.76
N GLY A 162 -3.60 -10.92 3.93
CA GLY A 162 -4.48 -10.34 2.91
C GLY A 162 -5.61 -9.49 3.50
N PHE A 163 -6.29 -10.01 4.53
CA PHE A 163 -7.35 -9.27 5.23
C PHE A 163 -6.82 -8.09 6.04
N VAL A 164 -5.64 -8.21 6.64
CA VAL A 164 -4.97 -7.08 7.30
C VAL A 164 -4.59 -6.01 6.29
N GLY A 165 -4.16 -6.40 5.09
CA GLY A 165 -3.91 -5.48 3.99
C GLY A 165 -5.17 -4.67 3.63
N LEU A 166 -6.30 -5.36 3.45
CA LEU A 166 -7.60 -4.71 3.22
C LEU A 166 -7.97 -3.76 4.37
N ALA A 167 -7.79 -4.17 5.63
CA ALA A 167 -8.07 -3.33 6.79
C ALA A 167 -7.21 -2.05 6.80
N GLY A 168 -5.95 -2.14 6.40
CA GLY A 168 -5.07 -0.98 6.23
C GLY A 168 -5.58 -0.01 5.16
N SER A 169 -6.03 -0.51 4.00
CA SER A 169 -6.62 0.32 2.93
C SER A 169 -7.95 0.96 3.35
N ILE A 170 -8.78 0.26 4.11
CA ILE A 170 -10.00 0.83 4.71
C ILE A 170 -9.64 1.94 5.70
N ALA A 171 -8.58 1.78 6.49
CA ALA A 171 -8.09 2.82 7.37
C ALA A 171 -7.57 4.05 6.60
N ASP A 172 -6.80 3.87 5.51
CA ASP A 172 -6.42 4.99 4.62
C ASP A 172 -7.66 5.77 4.18
N THR A 173 -8.66 5.04 3.67
CA THR A 173 -9.89 5.64 3.15
C THR A 173 -10.69 6.36 4.24
N ALA A 174 -10.83 5.76 5.43
CA ALA A 174 -11.50 6.40 6.56
C ALA A 174 -10.85 7.74 6.94
N PHE A 175 -9.51 7.80 6.95
CA PHE A 175 -8.77 9.02 7.24
C PHE A 175 -8.65 9.96 6.03
N GLY A 176 -8.83 9.46 4.80
CA GLY A 176 -8.89 10.25 3.58
C GLY A 176 -10.01 11.29 3.58
N VAL A 177 -11.08 11.06 4.35
CA VAL A 177 -12.14 12.06 4.56
C VAL A 177 -11.60 13.32 5.26
N LEU A 178 -10.59 13.19 6.14
CA LEU A 178 -9.93 14.33 6.77
C LEU A 178 -9.03 15.05 5.78
N GLU A 179 -8.38 14.33 4.86
CA GLU A 179 -7.59 14.93 3.77
C GLU A 179 -8.47 15.80 2.87
N GLU A 180 -9.67 15.35 2.48
CA GLU A 180 -10.65 16.17 1.76
C GLU A 180 -11.10 17.40 2.56
N ALA A 181 -11.11 17.31 3.89
CA ALA A 181 -11.40 18.44 4.78
C ALA A 181 -10.19 19.37 5.02
N GLY A 182 -9.05 19.11 4.37
CA GLY A 182 -7.82 19.89 4.51
C GLY A 182 -7.01 19.58 5.78
N ILE A 183 -7.33 18.50 6.49
CA ILE A 183 -6.63 18.05 7.70
C ILE A 183 -5.73 16.87 7.34
N GLY A 184 -4.44 17.15 7.17
CA GLY A 184 -3.43 16.15 6.80
C GLY A 184 -3.11 16.17 5.31
N THR A 185 -2.45 15.11 4.84
CA THR A 185 -2.00 14.93 3.45
C THR A 185 -2.05 13.44 3.07
N LYS A 186 -1.90 13.12 1.78
CA LYS A 186 -1.74 11.72 1.34
C LYS A 186 -0.61 10.98 2.05
N GLY A 187 0.45 11.69 2.46
CA GLY A 187 1.53 11.10 3.26
C GLY A 187 1.07 10.66 4.66
N THR A 188 0.14 11.39 5.28
CA THR A 188 -0.42 11.05 6.59
C THR A 188 -1.36 9.84 6.52
N THR A 189 -2.22 9.77 5.49
CA THR A 189 -3.14 8.65 5.28
C THR A 189 -2.36 7.38 4.93
N ASN A 190 -1.37 7.47 4.04
CA ASN A 190 -0.45 6.35 3.75
C ASN A 190 0.29 5.86 5.01
N PHE A 191 0.74 6.78 5.88
CA PHE A 191 1.36 6.39 7.14
C PHE A 191 0.37 5.64 8.05
N ILE A 192 -0.86 6.13 8.19
CA ILE A 192 -1.93 5.45 8.96
C ILE A 192 -2.25 4.07 8.38
N CYS A 193 -2.35 3.95 7.05
CA CYS A 193 -2.53 2.69 6.35
C CYS A 193 -1.46 1.67 6.76
N SER A 194 -0.20 2.05 6.59
CA SER A 194 0.97 1.22 6.90
C SER A 194 1.05 0.88 8.40
N LEU A 195 0.68 1.81 9.28
CA LEU A 195 0.68 1.62 10.73
C LEU A 195 -0.44 0.67 11.19
N THR A 196 -1.64 0.80 10.65
CA THR A 196 -2.75 -0.13 10.92
C THR A 196 -2.33 -1.56 10.56
N GLY A 197 -1.74 -1.74 9.37
CA GLY A 197 -1.18 -3.03 8.96
C GLY A 197 -0.15 -3.56 9.95
N ALA A 198 0.80 -2.72 10.36
CA ALA A 198 1.85 -3.10 11.31
C ALA A 198 1.30 -3.53 12.68
N LEU A 199 0.36 -2.77 13.23
CA LEU A 199 -0.26 -3.06 14.52
C LEU A 199 -1.06 -4.37 14.47
N PHE A 200 -1.83 -4.58 13.40
CA PHE A 200 -2.58 -5.84 13.24
C PHE A 200 -1.63 -7.01 13.03
N GLY A 201 -0.55 -6.84 12.27
CA GLY A 201 0.51 -7.84 12.14
C GLY A 201 1.14 -8.18 13.49
N LEU A 202 1.37 -7.20 14.36
CA LEU A 202 1.96 -7.40 15.68
C LEU A 202 1.03 -8.15 16.64
N TYR A 203 -0.27 -7.82 16.63
CA TYR A 203 -1.20 -8.29 17.65
C TYR A 203 -2.09 -9.47 17.22
N LEU A 204 -2.38 -9.60 15.92
CA LEU A 204 -3.34 -10.59 15.41
C LEU A 204 -2.69 -11.79 14.70
N ILE A 205 -1.44 -11.64 14.25
CA ILE A 205 -0.73 -12.70 13.53
C ILE A 205 0.53 -13.05 14.34
N ARG A 206 0.55 -14.24 14.94
CA ARG A 206 1.66 -14.75 15.77
C ARG A 206 2.23 -16.03 15.18
#